data_AF-A0AAV5PCW2-F1
#
_entry.id   AF-A0AAV5PCW2-F1
#
_cell.length_a   1.000
_cell.length_b   1.000
_cell.length_c   1.000
_cell.angle_alpha   90.00
_cell.angle_beta   90.00
_cell.angle_gamma   90.00
#
_symmetry.space_group_name_H-M   'P 1'
#
loop_
_entity.id
_entity.type
_entity.pdbx_description
1 polymer ?
#
loop_
_entity_poly.entity_id
_entity_poly.type
_entity_poly.pdbx_seq_one_letter_code
_entity_poly.pdbx_strand_id
1 'polypeptide(L)'
;MAEQVKEAPAELIQTRVYELCPNKTMRKVLDEACDYRRYCWNQGLDLWNEMYKERQALKSSLASDFKKLTEEQKVLLKAKPSPSERRVRNMLVADKKDWQYTQSARILQLAISDLGKAWKNFFDKTQPSWGKPKFRSKREARQGFKSDRSKIKDGILYLERARGSRVPKDQWRGFKLSEKPLSDEFGTVSYFKEKGRYYVAIPYKIKAEDVKLPDKTGKATAVDVNVGHFDYTGGRVNVLPKKLDRIYKKIKHYQRQLAKKRVQNGAAACESKNYLKTKAKLQA
;
A
#
# COMPACT_ATOMS: atom_id res chain seq x y z
N MET A 1 -24.04 13.82 -40.64
CA MET A 1 -23.24 14.39 -39.53
C MET A 1 -22.77 13.24 -38.67
N ALA A 2 -21.64 12.62 -39.02
CA ALA A 2 -21.07 11.54 -38.22
C ALA A 2 -20.36 12.16 -37.02
N GLU A 3 -20.91 11.93 -35.83
CA GLU A 3 -20.33 12.33 -34.55
C GLU A 3 -19.00 11.60 -34.39
N GLN A 4 -17.89 12.34 -34.50
CA GLN A 4 -16.56 11.81 -34.23
C GLN A 4 -16.52 11.40 -32.75
N VAL A 5 -16.59 10.09 -32.50
CA VAL A 5 -16.26 9.51 -31.21
C VAL A 5 -14.80 9.83 -30.94
N LYS A 6 -14.54 10.90 -30.18
CA LYS A 6 -13.21 11.21 -29.66
C LYS A 6 -12.78 10.03 -28.79
N GLU A 7 -11.85 9.23 -29.31
CA GLU A 7 -11.17 8.18 -28.57
C GLU A 7 -10.58 8.82 -27.31
N ALA A 8 -10.97 8.33 -26.13
CA ALA A 8 -10.49 8.91 -24.88
C ALA A 8 -8.95 8.78 -24.83
N PRO A 9 -8.22 9.86 -24.51
CA PRO A 9 -6.77 9.82 -24.49
C PRO A 9 -6.30 8.77 -23.50
N ALA A 10 -5.27 7.99 -23.87
CA ALA A 10 -4.74 6.93 -23.03
C ALA A 10 -4.35 7.48 -21.64
N GLU A 11 -4.97 6.95 -20.58
CA GLU A 11 -4.64 7.27 -19.20
C GLU A 11 -3.38 6.49 -18.77
N LEU A 12 -2.35 7.22 -18.33
CA LEU A 12 -1.15 6.64 -17.72
C LEU A 12 -1.25 6.76 -16.20
N ILE A 13 -0.91 5.68 -15.48
CA ILE A 13 -0.83 5.70 -14.02
C ILE A 13 0.62 5.87 -13.61
N GLN A 14 0.94 7.01 -12.99
CA GLN A 14 2.24 7.25 -12.38
C GLN A 14 2.12 7.37 -10.87
N THR A 15 2.76 6.47 -10.14
CA THR A 15 2.77 6.51 -8.66
C THR A 15 3.94 7.34 -8.16
N ARG A 16 3.67 8.33 -7.30
CA ARG A 16 4.70 9.01 -6.51
C ARG A 16 4.56 8.69 -5.02
N VAL A 17 5.71 8.59 -4.35
CA VAL A 17 5.79 8.37 -2.91
C VAL A 17 6.28 9.65 -2.23
N TYR A 18 5.54 10.12 -1.24
CA TYR A 18 5.90 11.29 -0.43
C TYR A 18 6.13 10.88 1.02
N GLU A 19 7.16 11.44 1.65
CA GLU A 19 7.33 11.36 3.10
C GLU A 19 6.34 12.32 3.77
N LEU A 20 5.63 11.82 4.78
CA LEU A 20 4.69 12.59 5.58
C LEU A 20 5.35 13.04 6.88
N CYS A 21 5.14 14.29 7.26
CA CYS A 21 5.56 14.86 8.54
C CYS A 21 4.35 15.14 9.46
N PRO A 22 3.66 14.09 9.97
CA PRO A 22 2.49 14.26 10.82
C PRO A 22 2.84 14.90 12.17
N ASN A 23 1.93 15.73 12.68
CA ASN A 23 1.96 16.17 14.08
C ASN A 23 1.61 15.02 15.04
N LYS A 24 1.72 15.24 16.36
CA LYS A 24 1.48 14.20 17.37
C LYS A 24 0.08 13.56 17.26
N THR A 25 -0.95 14.35 16.97
CA THR A 25 -2.33 13.88 16.80
C THR A 25 -2.47 13.01 15.55
N MET A 26 -2.01 13.48 14.40
CA MET A 26 -2.10 12.73 13.14
C MET A 26 -1.23 11.46 13.14
N ARG A 27 -0.14 11.40 13.91
CA ARG A 27 0.61 10.15 14.12
C ARG A 27 -0.26 9.07 14.76
N LYS A 28 -1.02 9.42 15.81
CA LYS A 28 -1.96 8.49 16.45
C LYS A 28 -3.02 8.02 15.46
N VAL A 29 -3.60 8.94 14.69
CA VAL A 29 -4.58 8.61 13.64
C VAL A 29 -4.03 7.63 12.62
N LEU A 30 -2.81 7.86 12.11
CA LEU A 30 -2.18 6.98 11.12
C LEU A 30 -1.83 5.61 11.72
N ASP A 31 -1.37 5.57 12.97
CA ASP A 31 -1.06 4.32 13.68
C ASP A 31 -2.35 3.51 13.95
N GLU A 32 -3.42 4.16 14.42
CA GLU A 32 -4.74 3.54 14.61
C GLU A 32 -5.32 3.03 13.29
N ALA A 33 -5.18 3.77 12.19
CA ALA A 33 -5.63 3.35 10.87
C ALA A 33 -4.84 2.13 10.35
N CYS A 34 -3.52 2.08 10.57
CA CYS A 34 -2.71 0.89 10.29
C CYS A 34 -3.17 -0.32 11.12
N ASP A 35 -3.39 -0.13 12.42
CA ASP A 35 -3.84 -1.16 13.33
C ASP A 35 -5.24 -1.67 12.96
N TYR A 36 -6.15 -0.78 12.60
CA TYR A 36 -7.50 -1.11 12.18
C TYR A 36 -7.54 -1.85 10.83
N ARG A 37 -6.71 -1.44 9.85
CA ARG A 37 -6.57 -2.16 8.58
C ARG A 37 -6.11 -3.60 8.77
N ARG A 38 -5.16 -3.81 9.70
CA ARG A 38 -4.66 -5.14 10.07
C ARG A 38 -5.75 -5.95 10.78
N TYR A 39 -6.45 -5.35 11.73
CA TYR A 39 -7.59 -5.96 12.43
C TYR A 39 -8.64 -6.46 11.42
N CYS A 40 -9.13 -5.59 10.52
CA CYS A 40 -10.12 -5.94 9.52
C CYS A 40 -9.64 -7.05 8.57
N TRP A 41 -8.36 -7.04 8.18
CA TRP A 41 -7.79 -8.12 7.37
C TRP A 41 -7.82 -9.46 8.10
N ASN A 42 -7.34 -9.48 9.34
CA ASN A 42 -7.23 -10.71 10.11
C ASN A 42 -8.62 -11.28 10.41
N GLN A 43 -9.56 -10.44 10.85
CA GLN A 43 -10.96 -10.82 11.04
C GLN A 43 -11.59 -11.35 9.75
N GLY A 44 -11.37 -10.66 8.63
CA GLY A 44 -11.86 -11.11 7.32
C GLY A 44 -11.25 -12.43 6.87
N LEU A 45 -9.96 -12.65 7.10
CA LEU A 45 -9.28 -13.89 6.76
C LEU A 45 -9.78 -15.05 7.63
N ASP A 46 -10.04 -14.79 8.91
CA ASP A 46 -10.57 -15.78 9.84
C ASP A 46 -11.96 -16.25 9.41
N LEU A 47 -12.88 -15.29 9.24
CA LEU A 47 -14.24 -15.56 8.75
C LEU A 47 -14.22 -16.28 7.40
N TRP A 48 -13.34 -15.87 6.49
CA TRP A 48 -13.18 -16.53 5.19
C TRP A 48 -12.74 -17.99 5.34
N ASN A 49 -11.78 -18.26 6.24
CA ASN A 49 -11.31 -19.61 6.50
C ASN A 49 -12.38 -20.47 7.17
N GLU A 50 -13.17 -19.93 8.10
CA GLU A 50 -14.32 -20.61 8.72
C GLU A 50 -15.36 -21.02 7.67
N MET A 51 -15.82 -20.05 6.86
CA MET A 51 -16.75 -20.30 5.76
C MET A 51 -16.21 -21.36 4.79
N TYR A 52 -14.92 -21.34 4.50
CA TYR A 52 -14.28 -22.33 3.62
C TYR A 52 -14.29 -23.73 4.24
N LYS A 53 -13.91 -23.85 5.52
CA LYS A 53 -13.90 -25.12 6.26
C LYS A 53 -15.31 -25.72 6.35
N GLU A 54 -16.30 -24.90 6.69
CA GLU A 54 -17.71 -25.34 6.74
C GLU A 54 -18.20 -25.82 5.39
N ARG A 55 -17.88 -25.09 4.32
CA ARG A 55 -18.21 -25.47 2.94
C ARG A 55 -17.55 -26.79 2.57
N GLN A 56 -16.28 -26.97 2.93
CA GLN A 56 -15.53 -28.17 2.63
C GLN A 56 -16.06 -29.38 3.40
N ALA A 57 -16.35 -29.25 4.69
CA ALA A 57 -16.95 -30.31 5.50
C ALA A 57 -18.32 -30.74 4.93
N LEU A 58 -19.17 -29.77 4.58
CA LEU A 58 -20.47 -30.05 3.96
C LEU A 58 -20.32 -30.72 2.59
N LYS A 59 -19.33 -30.32 1.79
CA LYS A 59 -19.01 -30.99 0.53
C LYS A 59 -18.48 -32.41 0.71
N SER A 60 -17.76 -32.70 1.79
CA SER A 60 -17.27 -34.04 2.09
C SER A 60 -18.37 -34.96 2.63
N SER A 61 -19.37 -34.41 3.33
CA SER A 61 -20.54 -35.18 3.77
C SER A 61 -21.55 -35.46 2.65
N LEU A 62 -21.57 -34.59 1.63
CA LEU A 62 -22.41 -34.76 0.44
C LEU A 62 -21.64 -35.61 -0.58
N ALA A 63 -22.30 -36.64 -1.13
CA ALA A 63 -21.76 -37.68 -2.01
C ALA A 63 -20.62 -37.27 -2.98
N SER A 64 -19.79 -38.24 -3.36
CA SER A 64 -18.61 -38.08 -4.23
C SER A 64 -18.87 -37.39 -5.57
N ASP A 65 -20.09 -37.51 -6.11
CA ASP A 65 -20.48 -36.98 -7.41
C ASP A 65 -21.29 -35.67 -7.29
N PHE A 66 -20.58 -34.54 -7.27
CA PHE A 66 -21.19 -33.19 -7.31
C PHE A 66 -22.08 -32.92 -8.55
N LYS A 67 -22.09 -33.81 -9.56
CA LYS A 67 -22.96 -33.73 -10.74
C LYS A 67 -24.37 -34.30 -10.51
N LYS A 68 -24.59 -35.09 -9.45
CA LYS A 68 -25.89 -35.73 -9.13
C LYS A 68 -26.36 -35.38 -7.71
N LEU A 69 -26.38 -34.09 -7.38
CA LEU A 69 -26.93 -33.62 -6.10
C LEU A 69 -28.47 -33.63 -6.14
N THR A 70 -29.11 -34.15 -5.11
CA THR A 70 -30.56 -33.99 -4.91
C THR A 70 -30.92 -32.53 -4.63
N GLU A 71 -32.19 -32.14 -4.83
CA GLU A 71 -32.63 -30.77 -4.58
C GLU A 71 -32.42 -30.34 -3.12
N GLU A 72 -32.64 -31.24 -2.17
CA GLU A 72 -32.35 -31.00 -0.74
C GLU A 72 -30.88 -30.69 -0.49
N GLN A 73 -29.98 -31.44 -1.12
CA GLN A 73 -28.53 -31.22 -1.02
C GLN A 73 -28.11 -29.89 -1.67
N LYS A 74 -28.77 -29.48 -2.76
CA LYS A 74 -28.57 -28.16 -3.38
C LYS A 74 -29.03 -27.03 -2.46
N VAL A 75 -30.16 -27.20 -1.76
CA VAL A 75 -30.64 -26.25 -0.74
C VAL A 75 -29.64 -26.11 0.40
N LEU A 76 -29.11 -27.23 0.93
CA LEU A 76 -28.07 -27.23 1.96
C LEU A 76 -26.79 -26.51 1.51
N LEU A 77 -26.35 -26.76 0.28
CA LEU A 77 -25.23 -26.02 -0.32
C LEU A 77 -25.55 -24.53 -0.48
N LYS A 78 -26.78 -24.15 -0.82
CA LYS A 78 -27.15 -22.73 -0.93
C LYS A 78 -27.16 -22.03 0.42
N ALA A 79 -27.50 -22.75 1.50
CA ALA A 79 -27.47 -22.26 2.88
C ALA A 79 -26.03 -21.97 3.37
N LYS A 80 -25.05 -22.80 2.98
CA LYS A 80 -23.61 -22.60 3.30
C LYS A 80 -22.77 -22.31 2.06
N PRO A 81 -22.88 -21.13 1.44
CA PRO A 81 -22.22 -20.85 0.17
C PRO A 81 -20.72 -20.58 0.31
N SER A 82 -20.01 -20.66 -0.80
CA SER A 82 -18.57 -20.39 -0.84
C SER A 82 -18.24 -18.97 -0.36
N PRO A 83 -17.07 -18.78 0.29
CA PRO A 83 -16.61 -17.46 0.69
C PRO A 83 -16.50 -16.51 -0.51
N SER A 84 -16.85 -15.25 -0.30
CA SER A 84 -16.60 -14.18 -1.27
C SER A 84 -16.35 -12.86 -0.58
N GLU A 85 -15.63 -11.96 -1.27
CA GLU A 85 -15.32 -10.61 -0.79
C GLU A 85 -16.57 -9.88 -0.28
N ARG A 86 -17.65 -9.92 -1.07
CA ARG A 86 -18.90 -9.24 -0.73
C ARG A 86 -19.53 -9.82 0.55
N ARG A 87 -19.55 -11.15 0.70
CA ARG A 87 -20.16 -11.80 1.88
C ARG A 87 -19.39 -11.48 3.15
N VAL A 88 -18.08 -11.71 3.14
CA VAL A 88 -17.20 -11.44 4.28
C VAL A 88 -17.30 -9.97 4.67
N ARG A 89 -17.27 -9.05 3.70
CA ARG A 89 -17.42 -7.62 3.96
C ARG A 89 -18.75 -7.29 4.61
N ASN A 90 -19.86 -7.81 4.09
CA ASN A 90 -21.19 -7.52 4.61
C ASN A 90 -21.37 -8.05 6.04
N MET A 91 -20.88 -9.26 6.33
CA MET A 91 -20.92 -9.83 7.67
C MET A 91 -20.11 -8.99 8.67
N LEU A 92 -18.88 -8.61 8.31
CA LEU A 92 -18.07 -7.74 9.18
C LEU A 92 -18.62 -6.31 9.33
N VAL A 93 -19.38 -5.81 8.34
CA VAL A 93 -20.05 -4.51 8.44
C VAL A 93 -21.27 -4.59 9.35
N ALA A 94 -22.01 -5.71 9.32
CA ALA A 94 -23.15 -5.96 10.19
C ALA A 94 -22.70 -6.16 11.66
N ASP A 95 -21.59 -6.86 11.87
CA ASP A 95 -21.02 -7.14 13.20
C ASP A 95 -19.97 -6.09 13.63
N LYS A 96 -20.27 -4.80 13.41
CA LYS A 96 -19.38 -3.73 13.84
C LYS A 96 -19.52 -3.45 15.32
N LYS A 97 -18.42 -3.64 16.04
CA LYS A 97 -18.22 -3.12 17.40
C LYS A 97 -18.25 -1.60 17.43
N ASP A 98 -18.79 -1.01 18.49
CA ASP A 98 -18.98 0.45 18.65
C ASP A 98 -17.71 1.28 18.39
N TRP A 99 -16.57 0.82 18.90
CA TRP A 99 -15.30 1.52 18.70
C TRP A 99 -14.88 1.59 17.22
N GLN A 100 -15.34 0.67 16.34
CA GLN A 100 -15.00 0.69 14.91
C GLN A 100 -15.63 1.88 14.18
N TYR A 101 -16.71 2.47 14.71
CA TYR A 101 -17.33 3.67 14.14
C TYR A 101 -16.48 4.93 14.32
N THR A 102 -15.47 4.90 15.20
CA THR A 102 -14.48 5.97 15.30
C THR A 102 -13.43 5.91 14.19
N GLN A 103 -13.38 4.80 13.43
CA GLN A 103 -12.44 4.56 12.34
C GLN A 103 -13.11 4.70 10.97
N SER A 104 -12.33 4.94 9.92
CA SER A 104 -12.86 5.08 8.56
C SER A 104 -13.46 3.76 8.07
N ALA A 105 -14.74 3.78 7.69
CA ALA A 105 -15.40 2.60 7.12
C ALA A 105 -14.74 2.15 5.81
N ARG A 106 -14.07 3.04 5.07
CA ARG A 106 -13.34 2.71 3.84
C ARG A 106 -12.18 1.76 4.11
N ILE A 107 -11.50 1.91 5.24
CA ILE A 107 -10.37 1.05 5.63
C ILE A 107 -10.83 -0.41 5.71
N LEU A 108 -11.96 -0.69 6.37
CA LEU A 108 -12.53 -2.05 6.41
C LEU A 108 -12.86 -2.55 5.01
N GLN A 109 -13.58 -1.76 4.21
CA GLN A 109 -14.01 -2.19 2.88
C GLN A 109 -12.83 -2.49 1.95
N LEU A 110 -11.82 -1.62 1.93
CA LEU A 110 -10.58 -1.80 1.18
C LEU A 110 -9.75 -2.97 1.74
N ALA A 111 -9.81 -3.22 3.05
CA ALA A 111 -9.16 -4.38 3.65
C ALA A 111 -9.68 -5.69 3.09
N ILE A 112 -11.00 -5.83 3.07
CA ILE A 112 -11.66 -7.03 2.56
C ILE A 112 -11.54 -7.11 1.04
N SER A 113 -11.50 -5.97 0.34
CA SER A 113 -11.26 -5.96 -1.10
C SER A 113 -9.88 -6.47 -1.49
N ASP A 114 -8.84 -6.01 -0.79
CA ASP A 114 -7.50 -6.54 -0.99
C ASP A 114 -7.42 -8.04 -0.62
N LEU A 115 -8.16 -8.48 0.40
CA LEU A 115 -8.22 -9.91 0.78
C LEU A 115 -8.89 -10.75 -0.31
N GLY A 116 -10.00 -10.27 -0.87
CA GLY A 116 -10.68 -10.92 -1.99
C GLY A 116 -9.77 -11.04 -3.22
N LYS A 117 -9.01 -9.99 -3.54
CA LYS A 117 -7.99 -10.03 -4.60
C LYS A 117 -6.89 -11.03 -4.30
N ALA A 118 -6.40 -11.08 -3.06
CA ALA A 118 -5.36 -12.04 -2.68
C ALA A 118 -5.83 -13.49 -2.83
N TRP A 119 -7.07 -13.80 -2.47
CA TRP A 119 -7.68 -15.10 -2.74
C TRP A 119 -7.87 -15.37 -4.23
N LYS A 120 -8.34 -14.39 -5.00
CA LYS A 120 -8.48 -14.53 -6.46
C LYS A 120 -7.14 -14.88 -7.10
N ASN A 121 -6.07 -14.19 -6.73
CA ASN A 121 -4.72 -14.46 -7.24
C ASN A 121 -4.21 -15.83 -6.81
N PHE A 122 -4.48 -16.26 -5.57
CA PHE A 122 -4.12 -17.61 -5.11
C PHE A 122 -4.78 -18.73 -5.93
N PHE A 123 -6.02 -18.54 -6.38
CA PHE A 123 -6.72 -19.52 -7.22
C PHE A 123 -6.40 -19.40 -8.71
N ASP A 124 -5.69 -18.34 -9.12
CA ASP A 124 -5.31 -18.11 -10.50
C ASP A 124 -4.10 -18.97 -10.89
N LYS A 125 -4.34 -19.98 -11.73
CA LYS A 125 -3.31 -20.92 -12.18
C LYS A 125 -2.22 -20.25 -13.03
N THR A 126 -2.49 -19.08 -13.60
CA THR A 126 -1.48 -18.31 -14.35
C THR A 126 -0.44 -17.67 -13.42
N GLN A 127 -0.69 -17.65 -12.12
CA GLN A 127 0.13 -17.04 -11.09
C GLN A 127 0.57 -18.06 -10.01
N PRO A 128 1.30 -19.14 -10.37
CA PRO A 128 1.57 -20.26 -9.46
C PRO A 128 2.43 -19.91 -8.24
N SER A 129 3.17 -18.79 -8.30
CA SER A 129 3.99 -18.30 -7.18
C SER A 129 3.18 -17.59 -6.09
N TRP A 130 1.89 -17.29 -6.32
CA TRP A 130 1.05 -16.61 -5.34
C TRP A 130 0.60 -17.59 -4.26
N GLY A 131 1.14 -17.41 -3.06
CA GLY A 131 0.76 -18.20 -1.89
C GLY A 131 -0.60 -17.79 -1.29
N LYS A 132 -1.15 -18.69 -0.47
CA LYS A 132 -2.38 -18.46 0.30
C LYS A 132 -2.27 -17.17 1.15
N PRO A 133 -3.32 -16.35 1.24
CA PRO A 133 -3.33 -15.18 2.13
C PRO A 133 -3.04 -15.58 3.59
N LYS A 134 -2.19 -14.80 4.26
CA LYS A 134 -1.76 -15.04 5.66
C LYS A 134 -2.25 -13.94 6.60
N PHE A 135 -2.34 -14.26 7.88
CA PHE A 135 -2.58 -13.28 8.93
C PHE A 135 -1.44 -12.27 8.97
N ARG A 136 -1.79 -11.00 9.18
CA ARG A 136 -0.84 -9.89 9.25
C ARG A 136 -0.42 -9.65 10.68
N SER A 137 0.88 -9.41 10.88
CA SER A 137 1.46 -9.13 12.20
C SER A 137 1.76 -7.64 12.38
N LYS A 138 1.60 -7.14 13.60
CA LYS A 138 2.03 -5.78 13.99
C LYS A 138 3.56 -5.63 13.92
N ARG A 139 4.29 -6.75 13.91
CA ARG A 139 5.77 -6.79 13.86
C ARG A 139 6.33 -6.70 12.44
N GLU A 140 5.50 -6.69 11.40
CA GLU A 140 6.00 -6.53 10.03
C GLU A 140 6.65 -5.15 9.87
N ALA A 141 7.78 -5.10 9.17
CA ALA A 141 8.60 -3.90 9.00
C ALA A 141 7.82 -2.71 8.39
N ARG A 142 6.81 -3.01 7.58
CA ARG A 142 5.92 -2.05 6.95
C ARG A 142 4.47 -2.32 7.36
N GLN A 143 3.84 -1.32 7.98
CA GLN A 143 2.41 -1.32 8.30
C GLN A 143 1.73 -0.28 7.41
N GLY A 144 0.52 -0.54 6.93
CA GLY A 144 -0.15 0.44 6.07
C GLY A 144 -1.63 0.19 5.87
N PHE A 145 -2.29 1.18 5.30
CA PHE A 145 -3.70 1.16 4.94
C PHE A 145 -3.95 1.93 3.65
N LYS A 146 -5.14 1.76 3.09
CA LYS A 146 -5.55 2.42 1.85
C LYS A 146 -6.72 3.35 2.12
N SER A 147 -6.82 4.39 1.31
CA SER A 147 -7.95 5.30 1.27
C SER A 147 -8.25 5.69 -0.18
N ASP A 148 -9.50 5.55 -0.56
CA ASP A 148 -10.07 6.01 -1.83
C ASP A 148 -10.88 7.31 -1.66
N ARG A 149 -10.77 7.94 -0.47
CA ARG A 149 -11.46 9.20 -0.12
C ARG A 149 -10.49 10.32 0.24
N SER A 150 -9.19 10.06 0.15
CA SER A 150 -8.16 11.08 0.31
C SER A 150 -8.33 12.16 -0.75
N LYS A 151 -8.06 13.41 -0.39
CA LYS A 151 -8.19 14.56 -1.29
C LYS A 151 -6.92 15.39 -1.25
N ILE A 152 -6.52 15.94 -2.38
CA ILE A 152 -5.46 16.95 -2.44
C ILE A 152 -6.14 18.30 -2.69
N LYS A 153 -5.78 19.31 -1.91
CA LYS A 153 -6.20 20.70 -2.12
C LYS A 153 -5.00 21.60 -1.86
N ASP A 154 -4.65 22.46 -2.82
CA ASP A 154 -3.55 23.42 -2.72
C ASP A 154 -2.20 22.77 -2.32
N GLY A 155 -1.91 21.57 -2.86
CA GLY A 155 -0.70 20.79 -2.54
C GLY A 155 -0.69 20.16 -1.14
N ILE A 156 -1.82 20.20 -0.42
CA ILE A 156 -2.01 19.58 0.89
C ILE A 156 -2.90 18.35 0.73
N LEU A 157 -2.39 17.20 1.17
CA LEU A 157 -3.11 15.93 1.19
C LEU A 157 -3.94 15.81 2.47
N TYR A 158 -5.23 15.54 2.34
CA TYR A 158 -6.16 15.30 3.44
C TYR A 158 -6.62 13.85 3.43
N LEU A 159 -6.43 13.17 4.56
CA LEU A 159 -7.03 11.87 4.85
C LEU A 159 -8.52 12.04 5.22
N GLU A 160 -9.37 11.09 4.87
CA GLU A 160 -10.78 11.14 5.25
C GLU A 160 -10.98 10.98 6.77
N ARG A 161 -11.83 11.83 7.35
CA ARG A 161 -12.20 11.75 8.76
C ARG A 161 -13.48 10.93 8.94
N ALA A 162 -13.45 9.93 9.82
CA ALA A 162 -14.65 9.20 10.21
C ALA A 162 -15.64 10.12 10.94
N ARG A 163 -16.95 9.90 10.75
CA ARG A 163 -17.99 10.70 11.43
C ARG A 163 -17.88 10.62 12.95
N GLY A 164 -17.67 9.42 13.50
CA GLY A 164 -17.46 9.18 14.92
C GLY A 164 -16.02 9.36 15.40
N SER A 165 -15.14 10.00 14.63
CA SER A 165 -13.75 10.19 15.05
C SER A 165 -13.68 11.01 16.33
N ARG A 166 -12.90 10.50 17.30
CA ARG A 166 -12.60 11.17 18.58
C ARG A 166 -11.72 12.41 18.41
N VAL A 167 -11.08 12.56 17.24
CA VAL A 167 -10.23 13.71 16.94
C VAL A 167 -11.10 14.86 16.41
N PRO A 168 -11.08 16.03 17.07
CA PRO A 168 -11.78 17.21 16.62
C PRO A 168 -11.38 17.63 15.20
N LYS A 169 -12.32 18.23 14.45
CA LYS A 169 -12.10 18.63 13.05
C LYS A 169 -10.96 19.64 12.91
N ASP A 170 -10.86 20.56 13.86
CA ASP A 170 -9.80 21.55 14.00
C ASP A 170 -8.45 20.97 14.39
N GLN A 171 -8.34 19.67 14.72
CA GLN A 171 -7.06 18.98 14.92
C GLN A 171 -6.72 18.01 13.77
N TRP A 172 -7.67 17.77 12.87
CA TRP A 172 -7.50 16.94 11.68
C TRP A 172 -6.75 17.70 10.58
N ARG A 173 -5.43 17.66 10.64
CA ARG A 173 -4.53 18.41 9.73
C ARG A 173 -4.17 17.57 8.51
N GLY A 174 -4.11 18.23 7.35
CA GLY A 174 -3.55 17.66 6.13
C GLY A 174 -2.01 17.64 6.15
N PHE A 175 -1.44 17.04 5.11
CA PHE A 175 0.00 16.87 4.94
C PHE A 175 0.48 17.65 3.73
N LYS A 176 1.39 18.61 3.93
CA LYS A 176 2.03 19.30 2.82
C LYS A 176 2.93 18.33 2.07
N LEU A 177 2.72 18.19 0.76
CA LEU A 177 3.55 17.34 -0.08
C LEU A 177 4.89 18.03 -0.36
N SER A 178 5.97 17.25 -0.42
CA SER A 178 7.33 17.76 -0.68
C SER A 178 7.52 18.28 -2.10
N GLU A 179 6.72 17.76 -3.03
CA GLU A 179 6.68 18.20 -4.42
C GLU A 179 5.23 18.47 -4.81
N LYS A 180 5.04 19.25 -5.88
CA LYS A 180 3.71 19.47 -6.44
C LYS A 180 3.09 18.12 -6.88
N PRO A 181 1.78 17.92 -6.66
CA PRO A 181 1.05 16.80 -7.25
C PRO A 181 1.26 16.74 -8.76
N LEU A 182 1.28 15.53 -9.33
CA LEU A 182 1.39 15.36 -10.78
C LEU A 182 0.07 15.68 -11.50
N SER A 183 -1.05 15.45 -10.83
CA SER A 183 -2.40 15.64 -11.34
C SER A 183 -3.34 15.80 -10.14
N ASP A 184 -4.48 16.43 -10.35
CA ASP A 184 -5.57 16.47 -9.37
C ASP A 184 -6.35 15.15 -9.34
N GLU A 185 -6.25 14.34 -10.40
CA GLU A 185 -6.86 13.02 -10.48
C GLU A 185 -5.89 11.92 -10.04
N PHE A 186 -6.34 11.09 -9.10
CA PHE A 186 -5.56 9.96 -8.61
C PHE A 186 -6.48 8.84 -8.11
N GLY A 187 -5.93 7.63 -8.07
CA GLY A 187 -6.62 6.43 -7.61
C GLY A 187 -6.59 6.24 -6.10
N THR A 188 -6.74 4.99 -5.65
CA THR A 188 -6.66 4.65 -4.23
C THR A 188 -5.25 4.91 -3.67
N VAL A 189 -5.19 5.77 -2.67
CA VAL A 189 -3.95 6.18 -1.99
C VAL A 189 -3.54 5.13 -0.96
N SER A 190 -2.24 4.84 -0.88
CA SER A 190 -1.68 3.91 0.12
C SER A 190 -0.82 4.64 1.14
N TYR A 191 -1.24 4.66 2.39
CA TYR A 191 -0.49 5.19 3.53
C TYR A 191 0.28 4.06 4.19
N PHE A 192 1.54 4.30 4.57
CA PHE A 192 2.32 3.29 5.26
C PHE A 192 3.39 3.88 6.17
N LYS A 193 3.74 3.12 7.20
CA LYS A 193 4.79 3.40 8.16
C LYS A 193 5.91 2.39 7.96
N GLU A 194 7.12 2.88 7.83
CA GLU A 194 8.33 2.07 7.73
C GLU A 194 9.46 2.75 8.51
N LYS A 195 10.17 1.98 9.36
CA LYS A 195 11.28 2.48 10.18
C LYS A 195 10.95 3.75 10.98
N GLY A 196 9.70 3.86 11.47
CA GLY A 196 9.22 4.99 12.27
C GLY A 196 8.85 6.24 11.48
N ARG A 197 9.02 6.22 10.15
CA ARG A 197 8.63 7.30 9.23
C ARG A 197 7.33 6.95 8.53
N TYR A 198 6.59 7.98 8.11
CA TYR A 198 5.29 7.84 7.46
C TYR A 198 5.42 8.24 5.99
N TYR A 199 4.75 7.51 5.13
CA TYR A 199 4.79 7.71 3.70
C TYR A 199 3.39 7.56 3.11
N VAL A 200 3.21 8.17 1.95
CA VAL A 200 2.03 8.00 1.12
C VAL A 200 2.44 7.72 -0.31
N ALA A 201 1.86 6.68 -0.91
CA ALA A 201 1.97 6.39 -2.33
C ALA A 201 0.66 6.81 -3.02
N ILE A 202 0.76 7.76 -3.95
CA ILE A 202 -0.38 8.33 -4.67
C ILE A 202 -0.26 7.92 -6.14
N PRO A 203 -1.17 7.08 -6.66
CA PRO A 203 -1.21 6.71 -8.07
C PRO A 203 -1.96 7.79 -8.86
N TYR A 204 -1.21 8.74 -9.41
CA TYR A 204 -1.78 9.81 -10.24
C TYR A 204 -2.22 9.27 -11.60
N LYS A 205 -3.37 9.75 -12.06
CA LYS A 205 -3.85 9.56 -13.42
C LYS A 205 -3.39 10.76 -14.24
N ILE A 206 -2.57 10.50 -15.25
CA ILE A 206 -1.98 11.50 -16.11
C ILE A 206 -2.44 11.21 -17.53
N LYS A 207 -2.87 12.24 -18.25
CA LYS A 207 -3.21 12.10 -19.66
C LYS A 207 -1.91 11.91 -20.43
N ALA A 208 -1.87 10.96 -21.36
CA ALA A 208 -0.66 10.72 -22.16
C ALA A 208 -0.16 11.98 -22.90
N GLU A 209 -1.06 12.90 -23.24
CA GLU A 209 -0.76 14.20 -23.87
C GLU A 209 0.05 15.15 -22.97
N ASP A 210 -0.13 15.08 -21.65
CA ASP A 210 0.60 15.93 -20.69
C ASP A 210 2.02 15.43 -20.44
N VAL A 211 2.32 14.18 -20.86
CA VAL A 211 3.66 13.62 -20.77
C VAL A 211 4.45 14.10 -21.99
N LYS A 212 5.43 14.98 -21.75
CA LYS A 212 6.43 15.35 -22.76
C LYS A 212 7.23 14.12 -23.16
N LEU A 213 6.78 13.44 -24.21
CA LEU A 213 7.55 12.40 -24.86
C LEU A 213 8.62 13.05 -25.75
N PRO A 214 9.82 12.43 -25.86
CA PRO A 214 10.77 12.81 -26.89
C PRO A 214 10.14 12.67 -28.27
N ASP A 215 10.59 13.51 -29.22
CA ASP A 215 10.12 13.44 -30.60
C ASP A 215 10.33 12.04 -31.18
N LYS A 216 9.32 11.52 -31.88
CA LYS A 216 9.43 10.22 -32.55
C LYS A 216 10.43 10.33 -33.69
N THR A 217 11.60 9.71 -33.52
CA THR A 217 12.68 9.72 -34.54
C THR A 217 12.46 8.71 -35.66
N GLY A 218 11.49 7.80 -35.54
CA GLY A 218 11.24 6.72 -36.50
C GLY A 218 12.34 5.65 -36.57
N LYS A 219 13.37 5.76 -35.72
CA LYS A 219 14.52 4.84 -35.66
C LYS A 219 14.50 4.07 -34.35
N ALA A 220 14.92 2.81 -34.39
CA ALA A 220 15.19 2.05 -33.17
C ALA A 220 16.25 2.77 -32.33
N THR A 221 16.02 2.87 -31.03
CA THR A 221 16.96 3.44 -30.06
C THR A 221 17.42 2.34 -29.12
N ALA A 222 18.73 2.23 -28.91
CA ALA A 222 19.31 1.41 -27.86
C ALA A 222 19.39 2.25 -26.57
N VAL A 223 19.11 1.63 -25.43
CA VAL A 223 19.22 2.28 -24.10
C VAL A 223 20.10 1.41 -23.21
N ASP A 224 21.23 1.95 -22.76
CA ASP A 224 22.06 1.37 -21.71
C ASP A 224 21.87 2.14 -20.41
N VAL A 225 21.43 1.45 -19.35
CA VAL A 225 21.04 2.06 -18.08
C VAL A 225 22.13 1.84 -17.04
N ASN A 226 22.75 2.94 -16.60
CA ASN A 226 23.76 2.95 -15.56
C ASN A 226 23.26 3.65 -14.28
N VAL A 227 24.01 3.50 -13.17
CA VAL A 227 23.59 4.01 -11.84
C VAL A 227 23.46 5.54 -11.79
N GLY A 228 24.25 6.26 -12.59
CA GLY A 228 24.28 7.73 -12.57
C GLY A 228 23.90 8.42 -13.88
N HIS A 229 23.68 7.64 -14.93
CA HIS A 229 23.38 8.12 -16.28
C HIS A 229 22.70 7.00 -17.05
N PHE A 230 22.04 7.35 -18.14
CA PHE A 230 21.74 6.37 -19.17
C PHE A 230 22.30 6.89 -20.50
N ASP A 231 22.82 5.97 -21.28
CA ASP A 231 23.31 6.24 -22.62
C ASP A 231 22.25 5.75 -23.60
N TYR A 232 21.91 6.60 -24.57
CA TYR A 232 21.00 6.25 -25.65
C TYR A 232 21.56 6.74 -26.97
N THR A 233 20.93 6.38 -28.08
CA THR A 233 21.40 6.74 -29.43
C THR A 233 21.59 8.25 -29.64
N GLY A 234 20.90 9.09 -28.86
CA GLY A 234 21.05 10.55 -28.87
C GLY A 234 22.11 11.11 -27.91
N GLY A 235 22.85 10.26 -27.21
CA GLY A 235 23.92 10.65 -26.29
C GLY A 235 23.68 10.22 -24.84
N ARG A 236 24.42 10.84 -23.93
CA ARG A 236 24.43 10.50 -22.49
C ARG A 236 23.58 11.47 -21.69
N VAL A 237 22.66 10.94 -20.89
CA VAL A 237 21.86 11.73 -19.94
C VAL A 237 22.28 11.40 -18.53
N ASN A 238 22.88 12.38 -17.85
CA ASN A 238 23.23 12.25 -16.44
C ASN A 238 21.98 12.43 -15.57
N VAL A 239 21.64 11.41 -14.78
CA VAL A 239 20.45 11.41 -13.90
C VAL A 239 20.83 11.62 -12.43
N LEU A 240 22.11 11.52 -12.08
CA LEU A 240 22.56 11.61 -10.69
C LEU A 240 22.60 13.07 -10.19
N PRO A 241 21.79 13.45 -9.18
CA PRO A 241 21.79 14.82 -8.67
C PRO A 241 23.05 15.10 -7.83
N LYS A 242 23.67 16.28 -7.96
CA LYS A 242 24.82 16.71 -7.13
C LYS A 242 24.56 16.63 -5.60
N LYS A 243 23.30 16.75 -5.18
CA LYS A 243 22.91 16.58 -3.77
C LYS A 243 23.20 15.17 -3.25
N LEU A 244 23.09 14.16 -4.11
CA LEU A 244 23.28 12.76 -3.76
C LEU A 244 24.75 12.49 -3.39
N ASP A 245 25.71 13.13 -4.06
CA ASP A 245 27.14 13.05 -3.69
C ASP A 245 27.39 13.50 -2.25
N ARG A 246 26.74 14.58 -1.82
CA ARG A 246 26.85 15.08 -0.44
C ARG A 246 26.30 14.06 0.56
N ILE A 247 25.17 13.42 0.22
CA ILE A 247 24.55 12.37 1.05
C ILE A 247 25.47 11.15 1.14
N TYR A 248 26.01 10.67 0.02
CA TYR A 248 26.94 9.54 0.02
C TYR A 248 28.23 9.84 0.78
N LYS A 249 28.79 11.05 0.67
CA LYS A 249 29.94 11.48 1.49
C LYS A 249 29.62 11.43 2.98
N LYS A 250 28.45 11.91 3.39
CA LYS A 250 27.96 11.85 4.79
C LYS A 250 27.80 10.40 5.28
N ILE A 251 27.18 9.54 4.47
CA ILE A 251 27.01 8.11 4.75
C ILE A 251 28.38 7.44 4.95
N LYS A 252 29.30 7.62 4.00
CA LYS A 252 30.67 7.07 4.04
C LYS A 252 31.42 7.53 5.29
N HIS A 253 31.31 8.82 5.64
CA HIS A 253 31.94 9.37 6.83
C HIS A 253 31.43 8.70 8.12
N TYR A 254 30.11 8.62 8.32
CA TYR A 254 29.55 8.02 9.54
C TYR A 254 29.72 6.50 9.59
N GLN A 255 29.65 5.79 8.46
CA GLN A 255 29.96 4.36 8.40
C GLN A 255 31.40 4.09 8.82
N ARG A 256 32.38 4.89 8.36
CA ARG A 256 33.78 4.79 8.79
C ARG A 256 33.94 5.01 10.31
N GLN A 257 33.25 6.01 10.86
CA GLN A 257 33.28 6.23 12.31
C GLN A 257 32.69 5.06 13.11
N LEU A 258 31.55 4.50 12.66
CA LEU A 258 30.93 3.34 13.30
C LEU A 258 31.82 2.08 13.20
N ALA A 259 32.48 1.88 12.06
CA ALA A 259 33.41 0.76 11.86
C ALA A 259 34.62 0.86 12.81
N LYS A 260 35.26 2.03 12.90
CA LYS A 260 36.37 2.26 13.84
C LYS A 260 35.97 1.97 15.30
N LYS A 261 34.78 2.43 15.72
CA LYS A 261 34.26 2.17 17.06
C LYS A 261 34.02 0.68 17.35
N ARG A 262 33.59 -0.10 16.34
CA ARG A 262 33.42 -1.56 16.46
C ARG A 262 34.75 -2.28 16.58
N VAL A 263 35.76 -1.86 15.82
CA VAL A 263 37.11 -2.44 15.90
C VAL A 263 37.72 -2.19 17.28
N GLN A 264 37.58 -0.98 17.81
CA GLN A 264 38.19 -0.61 19.10
C GLN A 264 37.50 -1.26 20.31
N ASN A 265 36.16 -1.34 20.32
CA ASN A 265 35.39 -1.73 21.51
C ASN A 265 34.63 -3.06 21.35
N GLY A 266 34.92 -3.83 20.28
CA GLY A 266 34.25 -5.10 19.99
C GLY A 266 32.73 -5.01 19.88
N ALA A 267 32.03 -6.10 20.24
CA ALA A 267 30.57 -6.18 20.16
C ALA A 267 29.86 -5.16 21.07
N ALA A 268 30.44 -4.84 22.24
CA ALA A 268 29.92 -3.87 23.21
C ALA A 268 29.86 -2.43 22.67
N ALA A 269 30.61 -2.13 21.60
CA ALA A 269 30.59 -0.82 20.93
C ALA A 269 29.16 -0.39 20.56
N CYS A 270 28.31 -1.33 20.16
CA CYS A 270 26.97 -1.08 19.64
C CYS A 270 26.00 -0.51 20.67
N GLU A 271 26.29 -0.68 21.97
CA GLU A 271 25.45 -0.24 23.08
C GLU A 271 25.90 1.12 23.65
N SER A 272 27.12 1.57 23.31
CA SER A 272 27.64 2.83 23.82
C SER A 272 26.79 4.03 23.34
N LYS A 273 26.53 4.99 24.25
CA LYS A 273 25.80 6.24 23.94
C LYS A 273 26.40 6.96 22.72
N ASN A 274 27.73 6.98 22.62
CA ASN A 274 28.45 7.60 21.51
C ASN A 274 28.24 6.87 20.18
N TYR A 275 28.12 5.55 20.17
CA TYR A 275 27.82 4.79 18.97
C TYR A 275 26.38 5.02 18.51
N LEU A 276 25.42 4.97 19.44
CA LEU A 276 24.01 5.24 19.17
C LEU A 276 23.80 6.65 18.61
N LYS A 277 24.50 7.66 19.16
CA LYS A 277 24.48 9.04 18.64
C LYS A 277 25.03 9.13 17.20
N THR A 278 26.13 8.44 16.89
CA THR A 278 26.67 8.39 15.52
C THR A 278 25.71 7.66 14.56
N LYS A 279 25.09 6.56 15.02
CA LYS A 279 24.10 5.79 14.24
C LYS A 279 22.85 6.63 13.94
N ALA A 280 22.38 7.41 14.91
CA ALA A 280 21.28 8.35 14.70
C ALA A 280 21.63 9.41 13.64
N LYS A 281 22.86 9.95 13.64
CA LYS A 281 23.33 10.91 12.61
C LYS A 281 23.40 10.32 11.20
N LEU A 282 23.69 9.02 11.09
CA LEU A 282 23.67 8.29 9.81
C LEU A 282 22.24 8.09 9.29
N GLN A 283 21.27 7.89 10.18
CA GLN A 283 19.86 7.66 9.85
C GLN A 283 19.03 8.94 9.69
N ALA A 284 19.60 10.09 10.02
CA ALA A 284 19.02 11.42 9.88
C ALA A 284 19.28 12.00 8.47
#